data_AF-A0A2G8S0Z9-F1
#
_entry.id   AF-A0A2G8S0Z9-F1
#
_cell.length_a   1.000
_cell.length_b   1.000
_cell.length_c   1.000
_cell.angle_alpha   90.00
_cell.angle_beta   90.00
_cell.angle_gamma   90.00
#
_symmetry.space_group_name_H-M   'P 1'
#
loop_
_entity.id
_entity.type
_entity.pdbx_description
1 polymer ?
#
loop_
_entity_poly.entity_id
_entity_poly.type
_entity_poly.pdbx_seq_one_letter_code
_entity_poly.pdbx_strand_id
1 'polypeptide(L)'
;MSATTVSPESFVDQCTVDIKVEPHDEHPQAMKFVIVHATHSDHGGVGSLTALKINRRQLRGDFIMVMDDESQELSDFATTLFDDMGHLKPEFMEHEHQKGSGVWGHELDSGVLLYILSVDVQQARTTQY
;
A
#
# COMPACT_ATOMS: atom_id res chain seq x y z
N MET A 1 42.71 -1.68 10.22
CA MET A 1 41.33 -2.00 10.66
C MET A 1 40.47 -2.01 9.42
N SER A 2 40.13 -3.19 8.91
CA SER A 2 39.35 -3.31 7.67
C SER A 2 37.87 -3.17 7.99
N ALA A 3 37.21 -2.19 7.40
CA ALA A 3 35.75 -2.12 7.42
C ALA A 3 35.23 -3.27 6.54
N THR A 4 34.61 -4.27 7.17
CA THR A 4 33.88 -5.31 6.44
C THR A 4 32.63 -4.67 5.88
N THR A 5 32.67 -4.30 4.61
CA THR A 5 31.49 -3.88 3.86
C THR A 5 30.61 -5.11 3.69
N VAL A 6 29.61 -5.26 4.56
CA VAL A 6 28.57 -6.29 4.43
C VAL A 6 27.77 -5.93 3.17
N SER A 7 27.72 -6.83 2.19
CA SER A 7 27.00 -6.55 0.95
C SER A 7 25.50 -6.40 1.24
N PRO A 8 24.76 -5.50 0.57
CA PRO A 8 23.33 -5.32 0.79
C PRO A 8 22.53 -6.62 0.63
N GLU A 9 22.97 -7.50 -0.28
CA GLU A 9 22.39 -8.83 -0.48
C GLU A 9 22.47 -9.67 0.80
N SER A 10 23.65 -9.72 1.44
CA SER A 10 23.84 -10.49 2.68
C SER A 10 23.06 -9.95 3.88
N PHE A 11 22.65 -8.68 3.87
CA PHE A 11 21.81 -8.08 4.91
C PHE A 11 20.33 -8.43 4.69
N VAL A 12 19.83 -8.28 3.46
CA VAL A 12 18.44 -8.63 3.13
C VAL A 12 18.18 -10.12 3.34
N ASP A 13 19.16 -10.98 3.07
CA ASP A 13 19.06 -12.43 3.29
C ASP A 13 18.85 -12.81 4.76
N GLN A 14 19.20 -11.93 5.69
CA GLN A 14 19.02 -12.11 7.14
C GLN A 14 17.73 -11.46 7.66
N CYS A 15 16.98 -10.80 6.77
CA CYS A 15 15.67 -10.27 7.09
C CYS A 15 14.61 -11.35 6.96
N THR A 16 13.73 -11.39 7.96
CA THR A 16 12.49 -12.15 7.96
C THR A 16 11.32 -11.18 7.89
N VAL A 17 10.25 -11.60 7.22
CA VAL A 17 9.06 -10.78 7.04
C VAL A 17 7.88 -11.51 7.67
N ASP A 18 7.23 -10.85 8.61
CA ASP A 18 5.94 -11.26 9.17
C ASP A 18 4.84 -10.47 8.49
N ILE A 19 3.86 -11.16 7.91
CA ILE A 19 2.71 -10.55 7.23
C ILE A 19 1.45 -10.97 7.95
N LYS A 20 0.74 -9.99 8.49
CA LYS A 20 -0.57 -10.15 9.13
C LYS A 20 -1.64 -9.51 8.26
N VAL A 21 -2.79 -10.17 8.23
CA VAL A 21 -3.97 -9.67 7.52
C VAL A 21 -5.13 -9.66 8.48
N GLU A 22 -5.66 -8.48 8.76
CA GLU A 22 -6.74 -8.24 9.71
C GLU A 22 -7.96 -7.70 8.95
N PRO A 23 -9.18 -8.21 9.20
CA PRO A 23 -10.38 -7.69 8.55
C PRO A 23 -10.68 -6.27 9.03
N HIS A 24 -11.25 -5.44 8.16
CA HIS A 24 -11.79 -4.14 8.56
C HIS A 24 -12.98 -4.32 9.51
N ASP A 25 -13.11 -3.45 10.52
CA ASP A 25 -14.16 -3.57 11.54
C ASP A 25 -15.56 -3.42 10.95
N GLU A 26 -15.75 -2.41 10.10
CA GLU A 26 -17.07 -2.11 9.51
C GLU A 26 -17.34 -2.85 8.20
N HIS A 27 -16.27 -3.16 7.45
CA HIS A 27 -16.36 -3.72 6.11
C HIS A 27 -15.48 -4.97 5.93
N PRO A 28 -15.58 -6.00 6.80
CA PRO A 28 -14.62 -7.12 6.85
C PRO A 28 -14.54 -7.97 5.58
N GLN A 29 -15.59 -7.95 4.75
CA GLN A 29 -15.64 -8.67 3.47
C GLN A 29 -15.00 -7.88 2.32
N ALA A 30 -15.04 -6.55 2.39
CA ALA A 30 -14.55 -5.67 1.35
C ALA A 30 -13.13 -5.17 1.64
N MET A 31 -12.79 -4.95 2.91
CA MET A 31 -11.55 -4.31 3.31
C MET A 31 -10.79 -5.11 4.36
N LYS A 32 -9.46 -5.13 4.24
CA LYS A 32 -8.55 -5.78 5.17
C LYS A 32 -7.27 -4.96 5.32
N PHE A 33 -6.79 -4.76 6.53
CA PHE A 33 -5.45 -4.25 6.76
C PHE A 33 -4.42 -5.34 6.51
N VAL A 34 -3.38 -5.00 5.78
CA VAL A 34 -2.18 -5.80 5.59
C VAL A 34 -1.06 -5.10 6.34
N ILE A 35 -0.58 -5.76 7.38
CA ILE A 35 0.46 -5.25 8.27
C ILE A 35 1.70 -6.12 8.04
N VAL A 36 2.81 -5.48 7.71
CA VAL A 36 4.08 -6.15 7.43
C VAL A 36 5.11 -5.63 8.41
N HIS A 37 5.83 -6.56 9.05
CA HIS A 37 6.99 -6.24 9.87
C HIS A 37 8.22 -6.96 9.33
N ALA A 38 9.27 -6.20 9.03
CA ALA A 38 10.55 -6.74 8.64
C ALA A 38 11.50 -6.76 9.84
N THR A 39 12.11 -7.90 10.11
CA THR A 39 13.03 -8.11 11.24
C THR A 39 14.33 -8.73 10.74
N HIS A 40 15.45 -8.09 11.01
CA HIS A 40 16.79 -8.64 10.77
C HIS A 40 17.26 -9.41 12.00
N SER A 41 17.94 -10.55 11.81
CA SER A 41 18.42 -11.41 12.92
C SER A 41 19.21 -10.65 13.98
N ASP A 42 20.14 -9.80 13.54
CA ASP A 42 21.09 -9.12 14.43
C ASP A 42 20.66 -7.70 14.85
N HIS A 43 19.72 -7.10 14.12
CA HIS A 43 19.33 -5.70 14.29
C HIS A 43 17.89 -5.51 14.79
N GLY A 44 17.11 -6.60 14.89
CA GLY A 44 15.72 -6.53 15.29
C GLY A 44 14.84 -5.92 14.19
N GLY A 45 13.78 -5.21 14.57
CA GLY A 45 12.86 -4.59 13.61
C GLY A 45 13.57 -3.57 12.73
N VAL A 46 13.53 -3.75 11.42
CA VAL A 46 14.18 -2.85 10.45
C VAL A 46 13.17 -2.01 9.68
N GLY A 47 11.89 -2.37 9.72
CA GLY A 47 10.84 -1.57 9.13
C GLY A 47 9.46 -2.20 9.27
N SER A 48 8.46 -1.43 8.90
CA SER A 48 7.07 -1.86 8.86
C SER A 48 6.31 -1.19 7.73
N LEU A 49 5.27 -1.87 7.26
CA LEU A 49 4.32 -1.32 6.29
C LEU A 49 2.90 -1.62 6.77
N THR A 50 2.03 -0.63 6.64
CA THR A 50 0.59 -0.80 6.79
C THR A 50 -0.07 -0.43 5.47
N ALA A 51 -0.92 -1.32 4.97
CA ALA A 51 -1.69 -1.11 3.76
C ALA A 51 -3.14 -1.53 3.95
N LEU A 52 -4.04 -0.90 3.20
CA LEU A 52 -5.45 -1.25 3.12
C LEU A 52 -5.71 -1.99 1.81
N LYS A 53 -6.11 -3.25 1.91
CA LYS A 53 -6.59 -4.04 0.78
C LYS A 53 -8.08 -3.77 0.58
N ILE A 54 -8.46 -3.27 -0.58
CA ILE A 54 -9.83 -2.83 -0.90
C ILE A 54 -10.38 -3.66 -2.07
N ASN A 55 -11.49 -4.38 -1.83
CA ASN A 55 -12.25 -5.07 -2.85
C ASN A 55 -13.50 -4.25 -3.21
N ARG A 56 -13.32 -3.26 -4.09
CA ARG A 56 -14.37 -2.32 -4.52
C ARG A 56 -15.65 -2.98 -5.01
N ARG A 57 -15.55 -4.16 -5.64
CA ARG A 57 -16.73 -4.90 -6.13
C ARG A 57 -17.69 -5.32 -5.00
N GLN A 58 -17.17 -5.49 -3.79
CA GLN A 58 -17.98 -5.81 -2.62
C GLN A 58 -18.66 -4.57 -2.02
N LEU A 59 -18.22 -3.36 -2.39
CA LEU A 59 -18.79 -2.08 -1.93
C LEU A 59 -19.93 -1.58 -2.83
N ARG A 60 -20.20 -2.22 -3.98
CA ARG A 60 -21.44 -2.08 -4.80
C ARG A 60 -22.01 -0.65 -4.96
N GLY A 61 -21.16 0.31 -5.34
CA GLY A 61 -21.56 1.71 -5.58
C GLY A 61 -21.40 2.62 -4.34
N ASP A 62 -21.19 2.04 -3.17
CA ASP A 62 -20.85 2.77 -1.94
C ASP A 62 -19.34 3.01 -1.83
N PHE A 63 -18.55 2.71 -2.87
CA PHE A 63 -17.09 2.78 -2.80
C PHE A 63 -16.59 4.17 -2.37
N ILE A 64 -17.08 5.23 -3.02
CA ILE A 64 -16.66 6.60 -2.69
C ILE A 64 -17.06 6.97 -1.26
N MET A 65 -18.28 6.65 -0.85
CA MET A 65 -18.79 6.94 0.50
C MET A 65 -17.97 6.21 1.57
N VAL A 66 -17.68 4.92 1.37
CA VAL A 66 -16.87 4.14 2.31
C VAL A 66 -15.46 4.70 2.41
N MET A 67 -14.84 5.13 1.29
CA MET A 67 -13.52 5.78 1.35
C MET A 67 -13.55 7.14 2.06
N ASP A 68 -14.65 7.88 1.94
CA ASP A 68 -14.87 9.14 2.65
C ASP A 68 -14.94 8.95 4.16
N ASP A 69 -15.67 7.92 4.61
CA ASP A 69 -15.81 7.57 6.03
C ASP A 69 -14.48 7.10 6.66
N GLU A 70 -13.61 6.42 5.89
CA GLU A 70 -12.32 5.92 6.38
C GLU A 70 -11.33 7.05 6.70
N SER A 71 -11.12 8.00 5.76
CA SER A 71 -10.25 9.16 5.97
C SER A 71 -10.35 10.16 4.82
N GLN A 72 -10.01 11.43 5.08
CA GLN A 72 -9.91 12.43 4.02
C GLN A 72 -8.92 12.03 2.91
N GLU A 73 -7.81 11.39 3.26
CA GLU A 73 -6.81 10.95 2.28
C GLU A 73 -7.37 9.90 1.32
N LEU A 74 -8.11 8.91 1.84
CA LEU A 74 -8.77 7.90 1.02
C LEU A 74 -9.93 8.49 0.21
N SER A 75 -10.67 9.46 0.77
CA SER A 75 -11.68 10.24 0.05
C SER A 75 -11.10 10.94 -1.17
N ASP A 76 -10.02 11.69 -0.97
CA ASP A 76 -9.34 12.44 -2.03
C ASP A 76 -8.79 11.48 -3.10
N PHE A 77 -8.19 10.37 -2.69
CA PHE A 77 -7.72 9.31 -3.59
C PHE A 77 -8.87 8.73 -4.44
N ALA A 78 -9.96 8.34 -3.79
CA ALA A 78 -11.07 7.66 -4.43
C ALA A 78 -11.79 8.59 -5.41
N THR A 79 -12.14 9.79 -4.97
CA THR A 79 -12.86 10.79 -5.77
C THR A 79 -12.01 11.39 -6.89
N THR A 80 -10.68 11.42 -6.74
CA THR A 80 -9.78 11.90 -7.80
C THR A 80 -9.73 10.89 -8.94
N LEU A 81 -9.45 9.62 -8.63
CA LEU A 81 -9.11 8.62 -9.65
C LEU A 81 -10.31 7.85 -10.20
N PHE A 82 -11.33 7.60 -9.38
CA PHE A 82 -12.42 6.70 -9.73
C PHE A 82 -13.76 7.42 -9.87
N ASP A 83 -14.66 6.81 -10.63
CA ASP A 83 -16.07 7.19 -10.65
C ASP A 83 -16.84 6.58 -9.47
N ASP A 84 -18.13 6.91 -9.37
CA ASP A 84 -19.03 6.42 -8.32
C ASP A 84 -19.18 4.88 -8.31
N MET A 85 -18.85 4.21 -9.42
CA MET A 85 -18.87 2.76 -9.54
C MET A 85 -17.53 2.11 -9.18
N GLY A 86 -16.50 2.92 -8.88
CA GLY A 86 -15.15 2.45 -8.58
C GLY A 86 -14.32 2.07 -9.81
N HIS A 87 -14.72 2.52 -11.00
CA HIS A 87 -13.93 2.41 -12.23
C HIS A 87 -13.01 3.62 -12.39
N LEU A 88 -11.85 3.42 -13.00
CA LEU A 88 -10.92 4.49 -13.30
C LEU A 88 -11.60 5.48 -14.25
N LYS A 89 -11.52 6.78 -13.94
CA LYS A 89 -12.16 7.79 -14.79
C LYS A 89 -11.56 7.78 -16.20
N PRO A 90 -12.37 7.99 -17.26
CA PRO A 90 -11.92 7.97 -18.65
C PRO A 90 -10.78 8.95 -18.97
N GLU A 91 -10.72 10.07 -18.25
CA GLU A 91 -9.65 11.08 -18.40
C GLU A 91 -8.24 10.53 -18.17
N PHE A 92 -8.10 9.50 -17.33
CA PHE A 92 -6.81 8.86 -17.07
C PHE A 92 -6.46 7.77 -18.10
N MET A 93 -7.38 7.45 -19.03
CA MET A 93 -7.19 6.42 -20.05
C MET A 93 -7.09 7.03 -21.46
N GLU A 94 -7.99 7.96 -21.77
CA GLU A 94 -8.25 8.42 -23.14
C GLU A 94 -7.60 9.78 -23.44
N HIS A 95 -7.38 10.62 -22.42
CA HIS A 95 -6.95 12.00 -22.64
C HIS A 95 -5.44 12.10 -22.95
N GLU A 96 -5.07 12.83 -24.00
CA GLU A 96 -3.67 12.92 -24.48
C GLU A 96 -2.68 13.44 -23.41
N HIS A 97 -3.16 14.28 -22.48
CA HIS A 97 -2.32 14.91 -21.46
C HIS A 97 -2.58 14.45 -20.02
N GLN A 98 -3.78 13.93 -19.71
CA GLN A 98 -4.15 13.59 -18.31
C GLN A 98 -3.88 12.13 -17.96
N LYS A 99 -3.67 11.25 -18.96
CA LYS A 99 -3.28 9.85 -18.75
C LYS A 99 -1.87 9.64 -18.21
N GLY A 100 -1.08 10.71 -18.05
CA GLY A 100 0.33 10.63 -17.65
C GLY A 100 1.14 9.76 -18.62
N SER A 101 1.78 8.71 -18.12
CA SER A 101 2.52 7.74 -18.94
C SER A 101 1.60 6.82 -19.76
N GLY A 102 0.29 6.80 -19.50
CA GLY A 102 -0.67 5.91 -20.15
C GLY A 102 -0.49 4.43 -19.80
N VAL A 103 0.20 4.12 -18.70
CA VAL A 103 0.47 2.74 -18.25
C VAL A 103 -0.77 2.09 -17.62
N TRP A 104 -1.72 2.90 -17.16
CA TRP A 104 -2.93 2.43 -16.50
C TRP A 104 -4.15 2.59 -17.41
N GLY A 105 -4.94 1.52 -17.54
CA GLY A 105 -6.18 1.48 -18.28
C GLY A 105 -7.26 0.69 -17.53
N HIS A 106 -8.15 0.04 -18.28
CA HIS A 106 -9.24 -0.77 -17.73
C HIS A 106 -8.79 -1.94 -16.86
N GLU A 107 -7.49 -2.27 -16.83
CA GLU A 107 -6.95 -3.26 -15.89
C GLU A 107 -7.26 -2.85 -14.43
N LEU A 108 -7.25 -1.55 -14.14
CA LEU A 108 -7.49 -0.96 -12.82
C LEU A 108 -8.95 -1.04 -12.35
N ASP A 109 -9.90 -1.30 -13.26
CA ASP A 109 -11.33 -1.53 -12.99
C ASP A 109 -11.58 -2.93 -12.41
N SER A 110 -10.58 -3.81 -12.49
CA SER A 110 -10.66 -5.20 -12.09
C SER A 110 -9.83 -5.50 -10.85
N GLY A 111 -10.20 -6.55 -10.13
CA GLY A 111 -9.44 -7.04 -8.98
C GLY A 111 -9.54 -6.18 -7.72
N VAL A 112 -8.49 -6.23 -6.92
CA VAL A 112 -8.38 -5.56 -5.61
C VAL A 112 -7.39 -4.42 -5.70
N LEU A 113 -7.65 -3.38 -4.92
CA LEU A 113 -6.75 -2.26 -4.68
C LEU A 113 -5.92 -2.55 -3.43
N LEU A 114 -4.64 -2.17 -3.47
CA LEU A 114 -3.78 -2.18 -2.28
C LEU A 114 -3.25 -0.76 -2.08
N TYR A 115 -3.83 -0.05 -1.11
CA TYR A 115 -3.43 1.31 -0.76
C TYR A 115 -2.39 1.26 0.36
N ILE A 116 -1.19 1.76 0.12
CA ILE A 116 -0.13 1.77 1.14
C ILE A 116 -0.33 3.02 2.01
N LEU A 117 -0.74 2.82 3.26
CA LEU A 117 -1.00 3.90 4.21
C LEU A 117 0.30 4.42 4.82
N SER A 118 1.22 3.53 5.15
CA SER A 118 2.52 3.91 5.71
C SER A 118 3.59 2.89 5.40
N VAL A 119 4.81 3.40 5.21
CA VAL A 119 6.05 2.62 5.18
C VAL A 119 7.02 3.32 6.11
N ASP A 120 7.46 2.62 7.13
CA ASP A 120 8.49 3.07 8.05
C ASP A 120 9.73 2.20 7.87
N VAL A 121 10.88 2.84 7.68
CA VAL A 121 12.18 2.18 7.66
C VAL A 121 12.97 2.73 8.82
N GLN A 122 13.30 1.86 9.78
CA GLN A 122 14.03 2.28 10.95
C GLN A 122 15.46 2.65 10.54
N GLN A 123 15.90 3.85 10.93
CA GLN A 123 17.30 4.21 10.74
C GLN A 123 18.17 3.27 11.58
N ALA A 124 19.18 2.70 10.93
CA ALA A 124 20.20 1.93 11.61
C ALA A 124 20.83 2.80 12.71
N ARG A 125 20.72 2.38 13.97
CA ARG A 125 21.43 3.03 15.07
C ARG A 125 22.92 2.78 14.87
N THR A 126 23.62 3.75 14.29
CA THR A 126 25.08 3.81 14.34
C THR A 126 25.46 4.00 15.80
N THR A 127 25.77 2.90 16.49
CA THR A 127 26.33 2.97 17.84
C THR A 127 27.75 3.50 17.68
N GLN A 128 27.91 4.82 17.80
CA GLN A 128 29.23 5.44 17.90
C GLN A 128 29.81 5.07 19.27
N TYR A 129 30.87 4.25 19.25
CA TYR A 129 31.82 4.10 20.35
C TYR A 129 32.95 5.11 20.18
#